data_AF-A0A8J5FQM4-F1
#
_entry.id   AF-A0A8J5FQM4-F1
#
_cell.length_a   1.000
_cell.length_b   1.000
_cell.length_c   1.000
_cell.angle_alpha   90.00
_cell.angle_beta   90.00
_cell.angle_gamma   90.00
#
_symmetry.space_group_name_H-M   'P 1'
#
loop_
_entity.id
_entity.type
_entity.pdbx_description
1 polymer ?
#
loop_
_entity_poly.entity_id
_entity_poly.type
_entity_poly.pdbx_seq_one_letter_code
_entity_poly.pdbx_strand_id
1 'polypeptide(L)'
;MDGVKAEDFFAYGLDKLDKTINKLGSNVRAVNVNTIPGLNTLGISMARIDFGRRGLNLSHTHPRTTEILTHARRRALCLVDFQFNRGHTRVVAIIALSSQNASTITIANAVFGSKTPIYDEVLAKAFRVDQKTIDRLQA
;
A
#
# COMPACT_ATOMS: atom_id res chain seq x y z
N MET A 1 33.82 -4.28 8.00
CA MET A 1 32.40 -3.97 8.17
C MET A 1 32.34 -2.67 8.94
N ASP A 2 31.74 -1.63 8.38
CA ASP A 2 31.48 -0.42 9.16
C ASP A 2 30.53 -0.81 10.30
N GLY A 3 30.86 -0.40 11.53
CA GLY A 3 30.08 -0.74 12.72
C GLY A 3 28.68 -0.12 12.71
N VAL A 4 27.82 -0.62 13.60
CA VAL A 4 26.47 -0.09 13.82
C VAL A 4 26.53 1.34 14.34
N LYS A 5 25.69 2.23 13.79
CA LYS A 5 25.63 3.65 14.16
C LYS A 5 24.20 4.06 14.53
N ALA A 6 24.05 5.24 15.14
CA ALA A 6 22.74 5.74 15.55
C ALA A 6 21.81 5.91 14.34
N GLU A 7 22.34 6.31 13.20
CA GLU A 7 21.58 6.57 11.97
C GLU A 7 20.88 5.32 11.43
N ASP A 8 21.35 4.12 11.80
CA ASP A 8 20.72 2.85 11.41
C ASP A 8 19.33 2.65 12.05
N PHE A 9 18.98 3.42 13.09
CA PHE A 9 17.77 3.25 13.89
C PHE A 9 16.72 4.36 13.72
N PHE A 10 16.98 5.37 12.87
CA PHE A 10 16.05 6.49 12.68
C PHE A 10 15.81 6.79 11.21
N ALA A 11 14.56 7.16 10.87
CA ALA A 11 14.23 7.77 9.59
C ALA A 11 13.47 9.07 9.81
N TYR A 12 13.73 10.05 8.96
CA TYR A 12 13.06 11.35 8.95
C TYR A 12 12.05 11.43 7.81
N GLY A 13 11.10 12.37 7.89
CA GLY A 13 10.19 12.67 6.80
C GLY A 13 8.80 12.05 6.91
N LEU A 14 8.51 11.25 7.95
CA LEU A 14 7.13 10.86 8.26
C LEU A 14 6.31 12.00 8.87
N ASP A 15 6.94 13.08 9.29
CA ASP A 15 6.33 14.34 9.73
C ASP A 15 5.78 15.16 8.54
N LYS A 16 6.39 15.01 7.35
CA LYS A 16 6.08 15.81 6.17
C LYS A 16 4.88 15.24 5.39
N LEU A 17 3.97 16.13 4.99
CA LEU A 17 2.85 15.80 4.10
C LEU A 17 3.38 15.44 2.70
N ASP A 18 2.95 14.30 2.19
CA ASP A 18 3.24 13.94 0.80
C ASP A 18 2.24 14.54 -0.20
N LYS A 19 2.72 14.72 -1.44
CA LYS A 19 1.89 15.20 -2.55
C LYS A 19 0.91 14.11 -2.95
N THR A 20 -0.36 14.51 -3.03
CA THR A 20 -1.50 13.65 -3.41
C THR A 20 -2.06 14.02 -4.78
N ILE A 21 -1.29 14.73 -5.61
CA ILE A 21 -1.68 15.12 -6.98
C ILE A 21 -1.27 13.97 -7.90
N ASN A 22 -2.11 12.94 -7.95
CA ASN A 22 -1.96 11.77 -8.81
C ASN A 22 -3.36 11.14 -9.05
N LYS A 23 -3.44 10.14 -9.94
CA LYS A 23 -4.72 9.49 -10.31
C LYS A 23 -5.48 8.89 -9.12
N LEU A 24 -4.77 8.47 -8.08
CA LEU A 24 -5.35 7.85 -6.89
C LEU A 24 -5.74 8.87 -5.82
N GLY A 25 -5.19 10.08 -5.88
CA GLY A 25 -5.39 11.10 -4.85
C GLY A 25 -4.81 10.68 -3.49
N SER A 26 -3.88 9.74 -3.44
CA SER A 26 -3.26 9.22 -2.22
C SER A 26 -1.76 9.01 -2.41
N ASN A 27 -1.00 8.96 -1.32
CA ASN A 27 0.42 8.62 -1.33
C ASN A 27 0.75 7.76 -0.11
N VAL A 28 1.52 6.69 -0.30
CA VAL A 28 1.93 5.77 0.76
C VAL A 28 3.44 5.84 0.91
N ARG A 29 3.91 6.26 2.08
CA ARG A 29 5.32 6.26 2.47
C ARG A 29 5.57 5.13 3.45
N ALA A 30 6.09 4.02 2.95
CA ALA A 30 6.52 2.90 3.78
C ALA A 30 7.90 3.18 4.40
N VAL A 31 8.05 2.79 5.66
CA VAL A 31 9.30 2.83 6.43
C VAL A 31 9.52 1.43 6.98
N ASN A 32 10.44 0.71 6.35
CA ASN A 32 10.71 -0.70 6.59
C ASN A 32 12.22 -0.92 6.81
N VAL A 33 12.66 -2.18 6.88
CA VAL A 33 14.07 -2.53 7.10
C VAL A 33 15.04 -1.94 6.06
N ASN A 34 14.58 -1.63 4.83
CA ASN A 34 15.42 -0.99 3.82
C ASN A 34 15.57 0.53 4.05
N THR A 35 14.70 1.12 4.86
CA THR A 35 14.75 2.54 5.25
C THR A 35 15.38 2.73 6.62
N ILE A 36 15.11 1.82 7.57
CA ILE A 36 15.70 1.77 8.91
C ILE A 36 16.31 0.38 9.09
N PRO A 37 17.60 0.19 8.79
CA PRO A 37 18.27 -1.10 8.91
C PRO A 37 18.14 -1.74 10.30
N GLY A 38 18.08 -0.93 11.35
CA GLY A 38 17.86 -1.35 12.74
C GLY A 38 16.53 -2.03 13.02
N LEU A 39 15.56 -2.01 12.08
CA LEU A 39 14.34 -2.82 12.17
C LEU A 39 14.57 -4.29 11.87
N ASN A 40 15.75 -4.67 11.38
CA ASN A 40 16.07 -6.06 11.11
C ASN A 40 15.93 -6.90 12.39
N THR A 41 15.29 -8.05 12.29
CA THR A 41 14.96 -8.99 13.38
C THR A 41 13.87 -8.51 14.36
N LEU A 42 13.44 -7.25 14.31
CA LEU A 42 12.39 -6.72 15.21
C LEU A 42 10.97 -7.04 14.74
N GLY A 43 10.79 -7.48 13.49
CA GLY A 43 9.49 -7.92 12.99
C GLY A 43 8.45 -6.81 12.90
N ILE A 44 8.85 -5.55 12.78
CA ILE A 44 7.93 -4.39 12.69
C ILE A 44 8.32 -3.43 11.56
N SER A 45 7.32 -2.81 10.96
CA SER A 45 7.48 -1.66 10.05
C SER A 45 6.30 -0.71 10.19
N MET A 46 6.38 0.45 9.53
CA MET A 46 5.35 1.47 9.58
C MET A 46 5.11 2.06 8.19
N ALA A 47 3.93 2.61 7.95
CA ALA A 47 3.66 3.46 6.80
C ALA A 47 2.84 4.68 7.18
N ARG A 48 3.07 5.78 6.47
CA ARG A 48 2.17 6.94 6.46
C ARG A 48 1.40 6.95 5.15
N ILE A 49 0.10 7.23 5.22
CA ILE A 49 -0.73 7.46 4.05
C ILE A 49 -1.30 8.88 4.10
N ASP A 50 -1.01 9.66 3.06
CA ASP A 50 -1.61 10.95 2.82
C ASP A 50 -2.74 10.82 1.78
N PHE A 51 -3.96 11.22 2.15
CA PHE A 51 -5.12 11.24 1.27
C PHE A 51 -5.50 12.67 0.92
N GLY A 52 -5.50 13.00 -0.37
CA GLY A 52 -6.17 14.19 -0.89
C GLY A 52 -7.70 14.06 -0.82
N ARG A 53 -8.40 15.07 -1.34
CA ARG A 53 -9.87 15.03 -1.46
C ARG A 53 -10.27 13.81 -2.30
N ARG A 54 -11.16 12.96 -1.78
CA ARG A 54 -11.58 11.72 -2.46
C ARG A 54 -10.42 10.79 -2.81
N GLY A 55 -9.31 10.84 -2.07
CA GLY A 55 -8.17 9.95 -2.27
C GLY A 55 -8.51 8.50 -1.96
N LEU A 56 -7.94 7.57 -2.73
CA LEU A 56 -8.11 6.13 -2.64
C LEU A 56 -6.73 5.48 -2.49
N ASN A 57 -6.54 4.70 -1.43
CA ASN A 57 -5.52 3.66 -1.42
C ASN A 57 -6.18 2.40 -2.00
N LEU A 58 -5.68 1.95 -3.15
CA LEU A 58 -6.29 0.87 -3.93
C LEU A 58 -6.40 -0.40 -3.09
N SER A 59 -7.27 -1.30 -3.54
CA SER A 59 -7.39 -2.59 -2.88
C SER A 59 -6.06 -3.35 -2.93
N HIS A 60 -5.57 -3.74 -1.75
CA HIS A 60 -4.29 -4.41 -1.59
C HIS A 60 -4.32 -5.45 -0.46
N THR A 61 -3.30 -6.28 -0.43
CA THR A 61 -3.03 -7.22 0.65
C THR A 61 -1.56 -7.18 1.04
N HIS A 62 -1.28 -7.60 2.27
CA HIS A 62 0.06 -7.75 2.80
C HIS A 62 0.32 -9.23 3.12
N PRO A 63 1.06 -9.96 2.27
CA PRO A 63 1.17 -11.42 2.36
C PRO A 63 1.90 -11.93 3.61
N ARG A 64 2.56 -11.05 4.39
CA ARG A 64 3.40 -11.44 5.53
C ARG A 64 3.11 -10.67 6.81
N THR A 65 1.98 -9.99 6.92
CA THR A 65 1.73 -9.11 8.08
C THR A 65 0.25 -8.96 8.41
N THR A 66 -0.03 -8.53 9.64
CA THR A 66 -1.28 -7.84 10.00
C THR A 66 -1.02 -6.34 10.06
N GLU A 67 -2.08 -5.57 9.80
CA GLU A 67 -2.08 -4.10 9.77
C GLU A 67 -2.86 -3.54 10.97
N ILE A 68 -2.29 -2.56 11.67
CA ILE A 68 -3.02 -1.70 12.62
C ILE A 68 -2.96 -0.27 12.10
N LEU A 69 -4.11 0.26 11.71
CA LEU A 69 -4.25 1.62 11.18
C LEU A 69 -4.79 2.57 12.26
N THR A 70 -4.08 3.67 12.46
CA THR A 70 -4.47 4.74 13.39
C THR A 70 -4.67 6.04 12.61
N HIS A 71 -5.83 6.67 12.80
CA HIS A 71 -6.25 7.92 12.15
C HIS A 71 -6.67 7.82 10.65
N ALA A 72 -7.55 6.88 10.33
CA ALA A 72 -8.65 7.07 9.40
C ALA A 72 -9.74 6.09 9.88
N ARG A 73 -11.03 6.45 9.81
CA ARG A 73 -12.10 5.56 10.33
C ARG A 73 -12.15 4.26 9.50
N ARG A 74 -11.45 3.19 9.92
CA ARG A 74 -11.78 1.74 9.81
C ARG A 74 -10.83 0.92 10.73
N ARG A 75 -11.28 -0.24 11.22
CA ARG A 75 -10.44 -1.32 11.79
C ARG A 75 -10.13 -2.31 10.66
N ALA A 76 -8.88 -2.73 10.51
CA ALA A 76 -8.47 -3.76 9.56
C ALA A 76 -8.02 -5.01 10.31
N LEU A 77 -8.53 -6.17 9.87
CA LEU A 77 -8.00 -7.50 10.17
C LEU A 77 -7.87 -8.21 8.82
N CYS A 78 -6.72 -8.85 8.58
CA CYS A 78 -6.15 -9.14 7.26
C CYS A 78 -7.01 -10.07 6.37
N LEU A 79 -7.18 -9.68 5.08
CA LEU A 79 -7.40 -10.54 3.90
C LEU A 79 -7.23 -9.70 2.61
N VAL A 80 -8.09 -8.69 2.43
CA VAL A 80 -8.06 -7.69 1.36
C VAL A 80 -8.57 -6.36 1.93
N ASP A 81 -7.79 -5.28 1.82
CA ASP A 81 -8.18 -3.96 2.35
C ASP A 81 -8.12 -2.88 1.27
N PHE A 82 -8.87 -1.79 1.47
CA PHE A 82 -8.79 -0.54 0.72
C PHE A 82 -9.18 0.61 1.66
N GLN A 83 -8.62 1.80 1.44
CA GLN A 83 -9.00 2.98 2.20
C GLN A 83 -9.39 4.13 1.28
N PHE A 84 -10.52 4.79 1.60
CA PHE A 84 -11.06 5.88 0.80
C PHE A 84 -11.41 7.08 1.67
N ASN A 85 -10.85 8.25 1.32
CA ASN A 85 -11.17 9.50 1.98
C ASN A 85 -12.50 10.06 1.45
N ARG A 86 -13.59 9.79 2.17
CA ARG A 86 -14.91 10.37 1.87
C ARG A 86 -15.01 11.88 2.11
N GLY A 87 -14.05 12.48 2.81
CA GLY A 87 -14.05 13.88 3.18
C GLY A 87 -13.64 14.81 2.03
N HIS A 88 -13.88 16.10 2.26
CA HIS A 88 -13.50 17.18 1.34
C HIS A 88 -12.19 17.86 1.76
N THR A 89 -11.53 17.35 2.79
CA THR A 89 -10.25 17.81 3.33
C THR A 89 -9.21 16.70 3.22
N ARG A 90 -7.94 17.06 3.35
CA ARG A 90 -6.82 16.10 3.40
C ARG A 90 -6.88 15.31 4.70
N VAL A 91 -6.58 14.01 4.64
CA VAL A 91 -6.52 13.10 5.79
C VAL A 91 -5.17 12.39 5.79
N VAL A 92 -4.63 12.14 6.97
CA VAL A 92 -3.38 11.38 7.16
C VAL A 92 -3.67 10.19 8.04
N ALA A 93 -3.25 9.00 7.62
CA ALA A 93 -3.28 7.78 8.41
C ALA A 93 -1.86 7.28 8.68
N ILE A 94 -1.65 6.68 9.84
CA ILE A 94 -0.40 5.98 10.20
C ILE A 94 -0.74 4.52 10.43
N ILE A 95 0.10 3.65 9.88
CA ILE A 95 -0.09 2.21 9.88
C ILE A 95 1.12 1.56 10.52
N ALA A 96 0.90 0.69 11.49
CA ALA A 96 1.91 -0.23 12.01
C ALA A 96 1.68 -1.63 11.42
N LEU A 97 2.77 -2.30 11.03
CA LEU A 97 2.73 -3.63 10.42
C LEU A 97 3.62 -4.58 11.23
N SER A 98 3.09 -5.77 11.55
CA SER A 98 3.79 -6.87 12.24
C SER A 98 4.83 -7.62 11.39
N SER A 99 5.54 -6.91 10.51
CA SER A 99 6.65 -7.46 9.74
C SER A 99 7.64 -6.34 9.40
N GLN A 100 8.94 -6.62 9.49
CA GLN A 100 10.00 -5.68 9.08
C GLN A 100 9.98 -5.36 7.58
N ASN A 101 9.33 -6.22 6.79
CA ASN A 101 9.05 -6.02 5.39
C ASN A 101 7.71 -6.69 5.06
N ALA A 102 6.63 -5.92 5.14
CA ALA A 102 5.28 -6.41 4.91
C ALA A 102 5.03 -6.94 3.48
N SER A 103 5.73 -6.38 2.47
CA SER A 103 5.32 -6.39 1.05
C SER A 103 3.89 -5.88 0.83
N THR A 104 3.62 -5.32 -0.34
CA THR A 104 2.27 -4.89 -0.72
C THR A 104 1.95 -5.42 -2.10
N ILE A 105 0.78 -6.06 -2.24
CA ILE A 105 0.26 -6.49 -3.53
C ILE A 105 -1.00 -5.69 -3.81
N THR A 106 -0.93 -4.78 -4.77
CA THR A 106 -2.11 -4.09 -5.29
C THR A 106 -2.88 -5.03 -6.20
N ILE A 107 -4.15 -5.32 -5.87
CA ILE A 107 -4.94 -6.34 -6.55
C ILE A 107 -5.16 -5.97 -8.02
N ALA A 108 -5.52 -4.72 -8.32
CA ALA A 108 -5.74 -4.27 -9.70
C ALA A 108 -4.48 -4.48 -10.57
N ASN A 109 -3.30 -4.15 -10.05
CA ASN A 109 -2.05 -4.35 -10.77
C ASN A 109 -1.70 -5.85 -10.89
N ALA A 110 -1.99 -6.65 -9.87
CA ALA A 110 -1.72 -8.09 -9.92
C ALA A 110 -2.62 -8.84 -10.92
N VAL A 111 -3.86 -8.37 -11.09
CA VAL A 111 -4.86 -9.01 -11.96
C VAL A 111 -4.82 -8.49 -13.39
N PHE A 112 -4.72 -7.16 -13.57
CA PHE A 112 -4.86 -6.51 -14.89
C PHE A 112 -3.57 -5.82 -15.39
N GLY A 113 -2.57 -5.63 -14.53
CA GLY A 113 -1.35 -4.87 -14.86
C GLY A 113 -0.06 -5.63 -14.58
N SER A 114 -0.10 -6.96 -14.55
CA SER A 114 1.07 -7.80 -14.25
C SER A 114 2.05 -7.80 -15.43
N LYS A 115 3.35 -7.92 -15.14
CA LYS A 115 4.39 -7.94 -16.19
C LYS A 115 4.17 -9.03 -17.24
N THR A 116 3.69 -10.19 -16.79
CA THR A 116 3.13 -11.23 -17.65
C THR A 116 1.62 -11.17 -17.47
N PRO A 117 0.86 -10.64 -18.44
CA PRO A 117 -0.59 -10.54 -18.32
C PRO A 117 -1.25 -11.91 -18.14
N ILE A 118 -2.34 -11.94 -17.37
CA ILE A 118 -3.22 -13.12 -17.33
C ILE A 118 -4.04 -13.10 -18.62
N TYR A 119 -4.20 -14.27 -19.27
CA TYR A 119 -4.96 -14.39 -20.50
C TYR A 119 -6.37 -13.82 -20.40
N ASP A 120 -6.79 -13.06 -21.42
CA ASP A 120 -8.08 -12.37 -21.43
C ASP A 120 -9.25 -13.33 -21.33
N GLU A 121 -9.15 -14.52 -21.92
CA GLU A 121 -10.17 -15.56 -21.80
C GLU A 121 -10.36 -16.05 -20.35
N VAL A 122 -9.28 -16.14 -19.57
CA VAL A 122 -9.32 -16.57 -18.17
C VAL A 122 -9.97 -15.48 -17.33
N LEU A 123 -9.57 -14.22 -17.54
CA LEU A 123 -10.16 -13.08 -16.83
C LEU A 123 -11.63 -12.86 -17.22
N ALA A 124 -11.96 -12.94 -18.50
CA ALA A 124 -13.33 -12.82 -19.01
C ALA A 124 -14.24 -13.87 -18.36
N LYS A 125 -13.76 -15.11 -18.28
CA LYS A 125 -14.50 -16.20 -17.60
C LYS A 125 -14.59 -16.00 -16.08
N ALA A 126 -13.51 -15.55 -15.43
CA ALA A 126 -13.45 -15.33 -13.99
C ALA A 126 -14.36 -14.17 -13.53
N PHE A 127 -14.33 -13.06 -14.27
CA PHE A 127 -15.11 -11.86 -13.98
C PHE A 127 -16.49 -11.84 -14.64
N ARG A 128 -16.79 -12.84 -15.48
CA ARG A 128 -18.07 -12.98 -16.23
C ARG A 128 -18.37 -11.76 -17.11
N VAL A 129 -17.36 -11.31 -17.85
CA VAL A 129 -17.45 -10.20 -18.80
C VAL A 129 -16.90 -10.64 -20.16
N ASP A 130 -17.08 -9.81 -21.19
CA ASP A 130 -16.47 -10.05 -22.51
C ASP A 130 -14.98 -9.69 -22.54
N GLN A 131 -14.23 -10.26 -23.49
CA GLN A 131 -12.78 -10.02 -23.62
C GLN A 131 -12.47 -8.54 -23.92
N LYS A 132 -13.30 -7.83 -24.67
CA LYS A 132 -13.10 -6.39 -24.95
C LYS A 132 -13.20 -5.55 -23.67
N THR A 133 -13.99 -5.96 -22.68
CA THR A 133 -13.99 -5.35 -21.35
C THR A 133 -12.67 -5.62 -20.62
N ILE A 134 -12.09 -6.83 -20.74
CA ILE A 134 -10.78 -7.14 -20.17
C ILE A 134 -9.65 -6.36 -20.84
N ASP A 135 -9.63 -6.28 -22.17
CA ASP A 135 -8.64 -5.51 -22.92
C ASP A 135 -8.58 -4.06 -22.43
N ARG A 136 -9.76 -3.47 -22.15
CA ARG A 136 -9.88 -2.11 -21.60
C ARG A 136 -9.36 -1.97 -20.17
N LEU A 137 -9.41 -3.04 -19.38
CA LEU A 137 -8.90 -3.06 -18.01
C LEU A 137 -7.37 -3.30 -17.96
N GLN A 138 -6.80 -3.97 -18.97
CA GLN A 138 -5.36 -4.20 -19.11
C GLN A 138 -4.61 -3.10 -19.88
N ALA A 139 -5.32 -2.21 -20.58
CA ALA A 139 -4.77 -1.13 -21.40
C ALA A 139 -4.06 -0.01 -20.61
#